data_AF-E2Q5M7-F1
#
_entry.id   AF-E2Q5M7-F1
#
_cell.length_a   1.000
_cell.length_b   1.000
_cell.length_c   1.000
_cell.angle_alpha   90.00
_cell.angle_beta   90.00
_cell.angle_gamma   90.00
#
_symmetry.space_group_name_H-M   'P 1'
#
loop_
_entity.id
_entity.type
_entity.pdbx_description
1 polymer ?
#
loop_
_entity_poly.entity_id
_entity_poly.type
_entity_poly.pdbx_seq_one_letter_code
_entity_poly.pdbx_strand_id
1 'polypeptide(L)'
;MTRLRVVPARGESGFRLYVSLPDGRHVAWYDHEDTGADGRAAGGAGTRSGGDSGRICLVHERLRQEVLAALAPYITGGVTVGPPPVPTAADLARLALHPDDDLAPNRPGEALHGALDRGPGAGRAPGPRVRRAALARLAAEEAVGGALDLLDGAGWRILHSVPLPGADRVDHLAVGPGGVLAVHTLAARGRRVRIAGLAVRTGRAGPEPLLRRTLRRAERASHALATGVRPVLAVVGASRLEVLGAPEELRIVTPPDLGALARLGPVHKPADVETLFALARDRRTWLRT
;
A
#
# COMPACT_ATOMS: atom_id res chain seq x y z
N MET A 1 31.96 39.13 -0.68
CA MET A 1 31.14 38.04 -1.25
C MET A 1 31.11 36.91 -0.25
N THR A 2 29.93 36.48 0.19
CA THR A 2 29.79 35.43 1.20
C THR A 2 30.10 34.09 0.53
N ARG A 3 31.16 33.40 0.95
CA ARG A 3 31.54 32.11 0.35
C ARG A 3 30.57 31.04 0.85
N LEU A 4 29.54 30.74 0.07
CA LEU A 4 28.64 29.62 0.35
C LEU A 4 29.42 28.30 0.35
N ARG A 5 29.04 27.38 1.24
CA ARG A 5 29.62 26.05 1.35
C ARG A 5 28.65 25.02 0.80
N VAL A 6 29.13 24.14 -0.07
CA VAL A 6 28.38 22.98 -0.54
C VAL A 6 28.82 21.76 0.27
N VAL A 7 27.86 21.08 0.89
CA VAL A 7 28.10 19.90 1.74
C VAL A 7 27.23 18.74 1.24
N PRO A 8 27.82 17.61 0.83
CA PRO A 8 27.04 16.42 0.50
C PRO A 8 26.49 15.76 1.77
N ALA A 9 25.28 15.24 1.67
CA ALA A 9 24.64 14.44 2.70
C ALA A 9 23.90 13.27 2.05
N ARG A 10 23.85 12.15 2.76
CA ARG A 10 23.09 10.97 2.34
C ARG A 10 21.76 10.96 3.10
N GLY A 11 20.66 11.04 2.37
CA GLY A 11 19.29 10.90 2.90
C GLY A 11 18.66 9.56 2.52
N GLU A 12 17.44 9.32 2.98
CA GLU A 12 16.67 8.10 2.65
C GLU A 12 16.35 7.99 1.15
N SER A 13 16.25 9.11 0.44
CA SER A 13 15.91 9.19 -0.99
C SER A 13 17.12 9.35 -1.93
N GLY A 14 18.36 9.28 -1.41
CA GLY A 14 19.57 9.41 -2.22
C GLY A 14 20.60 10.44 -1.70
N PHE A 15 21.46 10.91 -2.61
CA PHE A 15 22.49 11.92 -2.32
C PHE A 15 21.94 13.34 -2.54
N ARG A 16 22.10 14.19 -1.53
CA ARG A 16 21.67 15.60 -1.54
C ARG A 16 22.88 16.51 -1.30
N LEU A 17 22.92 17.66 -1.99
CA LEU A 17 23.91 18.70 -1.71
C LEU A 17 23.25 19.87 -0.97
N TYR A 18 23.70 20.16 0.24
CA TYR A 18 23.26 21.33 0.99
C TYR A 18 24.14 22.53 0.70
N VAL A 19 23.53 23.69 0.47
CA VAL A 19 24.23 24.97 0.34
C VAL A 19 24.01 25.76 1.63
N SER A 20 25.09 26.06 2.34
CA SER A 20 25.05 26.74 3.62
C SER A 20 25.82 28.06 3.62
N LEU A 21 25.34 28.99 4.43
CA LEU A 21 26.11 30.17 4.84
C LEU A 21 27.29 29.76 5.73
N PRO A 22 28.29 30.64 5.91
CA PRO A 22 29.43 30.40 6.80
C PRO A 22 29.03 30.13 8.26
N ASP A 23 27.87 30.62 8.69
CA ASP A 23 27.31 30.40 10.02
C ASP A 23 26.61 29.03 10.19
N GLY A 24 26.60 28.20 9.13
CA GLY A 24 26.04 26.87 9.13
C GLY A 24 24.58 26.78 8.67
N ARG A 25 23.87 27.91 8.52
CA ARG A 25 22.46 27.89 8.06
C ARG A 25 22.34 27.45 6.62
N HIS A 26 21.45 26.50 6.35
CA HIS A 26 21.11 26.07 4.99
C HIS A 26 20.27 27.13 4.27
N VAL A 27 20.66 27.49 3.05
CA VAL A 27 19.98 28.47 2.20
C VAL A 27 19.45 27.88 0.90
N ALA A 28 19.93 26.70 0.53
CA ALA A 28 19.38 25.88 -0.54
C ALA A 28 19.80 24.42 -0.39
N TRP A 29 19.17 23.54 -1.15
CA TRP A 29 19.71 22.22 -1.43
C TRP A 29 19.44 21.81 -2.87
N TYR A 30 20.27 20.91 -3.38
CA TYR A 30 20.13 20.28 -4.69
C TYR A 30 19.83 18.79 -4.51
N ASP A 31 18.74 18.36 -5.14
CA ASP A 31 18.34 16.97 -5.28
C ASP A 31 18.61 16.53 -6.72
N HIS A 32 19.40 15.47 -6.88
CA HIS A 32 19.61 14.83 -8.17
C HIS A 32 18.60 13.69 -8.32
N GLU A 33 17.72 13.77 -9.31
CA GLU A 33 16.83 12.66 -9.64
C GLU A 33 17.55 11.72 -10.61
N ASP A 34 18.28 10.78 -10.04
CA ASP A 34 18.84 9.67 -10.81
C ASP A 34 17.66 8.79 -11.23
N THR A 35 17.21 8.91 -12.48
CA THR A 35 16.20 8.01 -13.06
C THR A 35 16.87 6.67 -13.38
N GLY A 36 17.36 5.99 -12.34
CA GLY A 36 17.60 4.56 -12.38
C GLY A 36 16.29 3.83 -12.68
N ALA A 37 16.38 2.63 -13.27
CA ALA A 37 15.29 1.84 -13.83
C ALA A 37 14.10 1.52 -12.88
N ASP A 38 14.18 1.93 -11.61
CA ASP A 38 13.25 1.59 -10.54
C ASP A 38 12.56 2.87 -10.04
N GLY A 39 11.60 3.37 -10.81
CA GLY A 39 10.93 4.67 -10.67
C GLY A 39 10.20 4.93 -9.35
N ARG A 40 10.95 5.17 -8.27
CA ARG A 40 10.44 5.69 -6.98
C ARG A 40 10.86 7.14 -6.82
N ALA A 41 10.00 8.07 -7.23
CA ALA A 41 10.11 9.48 -6.85
C ALA A 41 9.14 9.80 -5.70
N ALA A 42 9.64 10.48 -4.68
CA ALA A 42 8.84 11.02 -3.60
C ALA A 42 7.91 12.12 -4.13
N GLY A 43 6.61 11.93 -3.91
CA GLY A 43 5.49 12.86 -4.12
C GLY A 43 5.79 14.27 -4.67
N GLY A 44 5.28 14.53 -5.87
CA GLY A 44 5.13 15.87 -6.42
C GLY A 44 4.57 15.83 -7.84
N ALA A 45 3.35 16.32 -8.03
CA ALA A 45 2.73 16.42 -9.34
C ALA A 45 3.46 17.49 -10.18
N GLY A 46 4.35 17.05 -11.07
CA GLY A 46 4.99 17.86 -12.10
C GLY A 46 5.12 17.03 -13.38
N THR A 47 4.84 17.65 -14.52
CA THR A 47 4.85 17.09 -15.87
C THR A 47 6.19 16.40 -16.18
N ARG A 48 6.16 15.10 -16.47
CA ARG A 48 7.37 14.29 -16.79
C ARG A 48 7.84 14.55 -18.22
N SER A 49 8.97 15.24 -18.36
CA SER A 49 9.83 15.17 -19.55
C SER A 49 11.04 14.33 -19.17
N GLY A 50 11.24 13.17 -19.81
CA GLY A 50 12.35 12.27 -19.51
C GLY A 50 13.69 12.92 -19.86
N GLY A 51 14.51 13.14 -18.83
CA GLY A 51 15.88 13.62 -18.92
C GLY A 51 16.52 13.61 -17.53
N ASP A 52 17.85 13.53 -17.48
CA ASP A 52 18.64 13.79 -16.27
C ASP A 52 18.28 15.19 -15.77
N SER A 53 17.50 15.26 -14.69
CA SER A 53 16.90 16.50 -14.21
C SER A 53 17.15 16.65 -12.72
N GLY A 54 17.78 17.76 -12.35
CA GLY A 54 18.00 18.11 -10.96
C GLY A 54 17.02 19.19 -10.48
N ARG A 55 16.80 19.25 -9.17
CA ARG A 55 16.01 20.32 -8.54
C ARG A 55 16.84 21.08 -7.53
N ILE A 56 16.84 22.40 -7.64
CA ILE A 56 17.37 23.29 -6.61
C ILE A 56 16.19 23.89 -5.84
N CYS A 57 16.12 23.59 -4.55
CA CYS A 57 15.16 24.18 -3.63
C CYS A 57 15.81 25.36 -2.93
N LEU A 58 15.31 26.57 -3.21
CA LEU A 58 15.80 27.81 -2.60
C LEU A 58 14.99 28.14 -1.34
N VAL A 59 15.68 28.38 -0.23
CA VAL A 59 15.07 28.90 1.00
C VAL A 59 14.92 30.42 0.94
N HIS A 60 15.83 31.10 0.24
CA HIS A 60 15.85 32.55 0.10
C HIS A 60 16.14 32.99 -1.33
N GLU A 61 15.14 33.59 -1.99
CA GLU A 61 15.26 34.04 -3.40
C GLU A 61 16.40 35.06 -3.60
N ARG A 62 16.67 35.90 -2.60
CA ARG A 62 17.77 36.90 -2.65
C ARG A 62 19.15 36.28 -2.87
N LEU A 63 19.34 35.00 -2.54
CA LEU A 63 20.62 34.29 -2.68
C LEU A 63 20.69 33.44 -3.96
N ARG A 64 19.69 33.51 -4.85
CA ARG A 64 19.59 32.70 -6.06
C ARG A 64 20.89 32.65 -6.87
N GLN A 65 21.48 33.81 -7.18
CA GLN A 65 22.68 33.88 -8.01
C GLN A 65 23.90 33.26 -7.31
N GLU A 66 24.06 33.50 -6.01
CA GLU A 66 25.16 32.92 -5.23
C GLU A 66 25.02 31.40 -5.10
N VAL A 67 23.80 30.89 -4.91
CA VAL A 67 23.50 29.46 -4.84
C VAL A 67 23.77 28.78 -6.18
N LEU A 68 23.31 29.35 -7.30
CA LEU A 68 23.56 28.81 -8.63
C LEU A 68 25.06 28.77 -8.94
N ALA A 69 25.80 29.83 -8.59
CA ALA A 69 27.25 29.86 -8.75
C ALA A 69 27.95 28.79 -7.89
N ALA A 70 27.50 28.57 -6.66
CA ALA A 70 28.06 27.55 -5.78
C ALA A 70 27.76 26.11 -6.24
N LEU A 71 26.59 25.87 -6.82
CA LEU A 71 26.16 24.54 -7.29
C LEU A 71 26.58 24.23 -8.73
N ALA A 72 26.96 25.23 -9.54
CA ALA A 72 27.36 25.06 -10.93
C ALA A 72 28.36 23.91 -11.20
N PRO A 73 29.37 23.65 -10.34
CA PRO A 73 30.30 22.54 -10.56
C PRO A 73 29.70 21.14 -10.39
N TYR A 74 28.52 21.02 -9.77
CA TYR A 74 27.91 19.75 -9.36
C TYR A 74 26.65 19.39 -10.15
N ILE A 75 26.16 20.30 -10.98
CA ILE A 75 24.92 20.12 -11.74
C ILE A 75 25.23 19.42 -13.07
N THR A 76 24.57 18.29 -13.31
CA THR A 76 24.48 17.66 -14.63
C THR A 76 23.07 17.86 -15.19
N GLY A 77 22.96 18.12 -16.49
CA GLY A 77 21.66 18.22 -17.16
C GLY A 77 20.83 19.48 -16.84
N GLY A 78 19.53 19.38 -17.11
CA GLY A 78 18.58 20.47 -16.89
C GLY A 78 18.24 20.59 -15.41
N VAL A 79 18.09 21.82 -14.90
CA VAL A 79 17.72 22.05 -13.50
C VAL A 79 16.48 22.91 -13.38
N THR A 80 15.57 22.46 -12.54
CA THR A 80 14.43 23.27 -12.08
C THR A 80 14.80 23.99 -10.78
N VAL A 81 14.54 25.29 -10.73
CA VAL A 81 14.82 26.13 -9.56
C VAL A 81 13.49 26.66 -9.05
N GLY A 82 13.22 26.45 -7.76
CA GLY A 82 11.99 26.96 -7.17
C GLY A 82 11.98 26.85 -5.66
N PRO A 83 10.89 27.31 -5.02
CA PRO A 83 10.68 27.05 -3.61
C PRO A 83 10.66 25.53 -3.36
N PRO A 84 10.96 25.10 -2.12
CA PRO A 84 10.77 23.72 -1.75
C PRO A 84 9.33 23.28 -2.04
N PRO A 85 9.12 22.05 -2.55
CA PRO A 85 7.78 21.55 -2.75
C PRO A 85 7.03 21.60 -1.42
N VAL A 86 5.91 22.31 -1.39
CA VAL A 86 5.05 22.36 -0.22
C VAL A 86 4.30 21.02 -0.14
N PRO A 87 4.30 20.32 1.01
CA PRO A 87 3.53 19.10 1.18
C PRO A 87 2.08 19.33 0.76
N THR A 88 1.54 18.43 -0.06
CA THR A 88 0.13 18.52 -0.47
C THR A 88 -0.79 18.28 0.74
N ALA A 89 -2.08 18.60 0.63
CA ALA A 89 -3.06 18.27 1.67
C ALA A 89 -3.07 16.76 1.97
N ALA A 90 -2.82 15.91 0.98
CA ALA A 90 -2.69 14.47 1.16
C ALA A 90 -1.40 14.11 1.93
N ASP A 91 -0.26 14.76 1.63
CA ASP A 91 0.99 14.53 2.36
C ASP A 91 0.88 14.99 3.82
N LEU A 92 0.24 16.13 4.08
CA LEU A 92 -0.05 16.60 5.42
C LEU A 92 -1.02 15.68 6.16
N ALA A 93 -2.05 15.16 5.50
CA ALA A 93 -2.98 14.20 6.09
C ALA A 93 -2.29 12.88 6.46
N ARG A 94 -1.34 12.40 5.63
CA ARG A 94 -0.50 11.23 5.96
C ARG A 94 0.35 11.48 7.22
N LEU A 95 0.92 12.68 7.34
CA LEU A 95 1.75 13.08 8.49
C LEU A 95 0.93 13.38 9.75
N ALA A 96 -0.37 13.65 9.61
CA ALA A 96 -1.26 14.01 10.72
C ALA A 96 -1.97 12.81 11.36
N LEU A 97 -1.89 11.61 10.78
CA LEU A 97 -2.49 10.41 11.34
C LEU A 97 -1.67 9.93 12.55
N HIS A 98 -2.35 9.73 13.68
CA HIS A 98 -1.73 9.14 14.85
C HIS A 98 -1.23 7.73 14.51
N PRO A 99 -0.02 7.31 14.94
CA PRO A 99 0.52 5.98 14.61
C PRO A 99 -0.43 4.82 14.93
N ASP A 100 -1.19 4.93 16.04
CA ASP A 100 -2.18 3.91 16.43
C ASP A 100 -3.44 3.89 15.55
N ASP A 101 -3.68 4.93 14.76
CA ASP A 101 -4.82 5.00 13.84
C ASP A 101 -4.41 4.74 12.39
N ASP A 102 -3.11 4.71 12.08
CA ASP A 102 -2.59 4.45 10.75
C ASP A 102 -2.50 2.93 10.47
N LEU A 103 -3.28 2.46 9.51
CA LEU A 103 -3.28 1.06 9.08
C LEU A 103 -2.17 0.72 8.06
N ALA A 104 -1.47 1.72 7.51
CA ALA A 104 -0.45 1.46 6.49
C ALA A 104 0.69 0.54 6.92
N PRO A 105 1.17 0.58 8.18
CA PRO A 105 2.27 -0.29 8.62
C PRO A 105 1.84 -1.75 8.83
N ASN A 106 0.53 -2.06 8.78
CA ASN A 106 0.05 -3.42 9.01
C ASN A 106 0.69 -4.39 8.03
N ARG A 107 1.20 -5.51 8.55
CA ARG A 107 1.73 -6.59 7.73
C ARG A 107 0.58 -7.47 7.20
N PRO A 108 0.80 -8.22 6.11
CA PRO A 108 -0.09 -9.33 5.75
C PRO A 108 -0.33 -10.23 6.96
N GLY A 109 -1.60 -10.40 7.35
CA GLY A 109 -1.94 -11.20 8.53
C GLY A 109 -1.57 -10.60 9.89
N GLU A 110 -1.33 -9.29 10.03
CA GLU A 110 -1.09 -8.58 11.30
C GLU A 110 -2.02 -9.04 12.44
N ALA A 111 -3.32 -9.15 12.18
CA ALA A 111 -4.29 -9.61 13.18
C ALA A 111 -4.09 -11.08 13.61
N LEU A 112 -3.51 -11.92 12.74
CA LEU A 112 -3.18 -13.31 13.05
C LEU A 112 -1.87 -13.43 13.82
N HIS A 113 -0.85 -12.62 13.50
CA HIS A 113 0.38 -12.51 14.30
C HIS A 113 0.03 -12.19 15.76
N GLY A 114 -0.72 -11.11 16.01
CA GLY A 114 -1.14 -10.75 17.36
C GLY A 114 -2.05 -11.78 18.05
N ALA A 115 -2.75 -12.63 17.31
CA ALA A 115 -3.54 -13.74 17.89
C ALA A 115 -2.69 -14.99 18.19
N LEU A 116 -1.61 -15.21 17.44
CA LEU A 116 -0.67 -16.32 17.62
C LEU A 116 0.38 -16.02 18.71
N ASP A 117 0.73 -14.74 18.87
CA ASP A 117 1.70 -14.19 19.84
C ASP A 117 1.11 -13.98 21.22
N ARG A 118 -0.21 -13.70 21.31
CA ARG A 118 -0.96 -13.84 22.54
C ARG A 118 -0.87 -15.31 22.96
N GLY A 119 0.15 -15.63 23.74
CA GLY A 119 0.35 -16.93 24.37
C GLY A 119 -0.85 -17.32 25.22
N PRO A 120 -0.86 -18.51 25.84
CA PRO A 120 -1.96 -18.93 26.70
C PRO A 120 -2.06 -18.07 27.97
N GLY A 121 -2.64 -16.87 27.87
CA GLY A 121 -3.00 -16.02 28.99
C GLY A 121 -4.41 -16.34 29.46
N ALA A 122 -4.58 -16.61 30.77
CA ALA A 122 -5.82 -16.82 31.56
C ALA A 122 -6.95 -17.70 30.96
N GLY A 123 -6.71 -18.32 29.81
CA GLY A 123 -7.63 -19.15 29.05
C GLY A 123 -6.89 -20.34 28.44
N ARG A 124 -7.65 -21.37 28.08
CA ARG A 124 -7.09 -22.62 27.56
C ARG A 124 -6.40 -22.37 26.22
N ALA A 125 -5.12 -22.72 26.13
CA ALA A 125 -4.35 -22.65 24.89
C ALA A 125 -5.12 -23.31 23.73
N PRO A 126 -5.14 -22.72 22.52
CA PRO A 126 -5.77 -23.36 21.38
C PRO A 126 -5.10 -24.71 21.11
N GLY A 127 -5.92 -25.75 20.90
CA GLY A 127 -5.41 -27.08 20.61
C GLY A 127 -4.52 -27.11 19.34
N PRO A 128 -3.60 -28.08 19.19
CA PRO A 128 -2.62 -28.09 18.09
C PRO A 128 -3.22 -27.97 16.68
N ARG A 129 -4.42 -28.51 16.48
CA ARG A 129 -5.15 -28.41 15.20
C ARG A 129 -5.56 -26.96 14.88
N VAL A 130 -6.03 -26.21 15.87
CA VAL A 130 -6.45 -24.81 15.71
C VAL A 130 -5.23 -23.94 15.41
N ARG A 131 -4.13 -24.14 16.16
CA ARG A 131 -2.87 -23.40 15.92
C ARG A 131 -2.31 -23.67 14.52
N ARG A 132 -2.28 -24.93 14.05
CA ARG A 132 -1.85 -25.26 12.67
C ARG A 132 -2.76 -24.62 11.61
N ALA A 133 -4.06 -24.57 11.84
CA ALA A 133 -4.98 -23.90 10.92
C ALA A 133 -4.73 -22.39 10.86
N ALA A 134 -4.46 -21.76 12.01
CA ALA A 134 -4.11 -20.34 12.08
C ALA A 134 -2.77 -20.03 11.37
N LEU A 135 -1.73 -20.84 11.59
CA LEU A 135 -0.45 -20.70 10.89
C LEU A 135 -0.60 -20.86 9.37
N ALA A 136 -1.39 -21.83 8.92
CA ALA A 136 -1.65 -22.01 7.50
C ALA A 136 -2.46 -20.85 6.90
N ARG A 137 -3.36 -20.23 7.68
CA ARG A 137 -4.07 -19.02 7.26
C ARG A 137 -3.12 -17.83 7.17
N LEU A 138 -2.23 -17.66 8.15
CA LEU A 138 -1.22 -16.62 8.14
C LEU A 138 -0.32 -16.72 6.90
N ALA A 139 0.26 -17.90 6.65
CA ALA A 139 1.09 -18.13 5.48
C ALA A 139 0.35 -17.86 4.15
N ALA A 140 -0.95 -18.13 4.10
CA ALA A 140 -1.77 -17.81 2.93
C ALA A 140 -2.00 -16.30 2.78
N GLU A 141 -2.29 -15.58 3.87
CA GLU A 141 -2.43 -14.10 3.86
C GLU A 141 -1.09 -13.45 3.48
N GLU A 142 0.05 -13.95 3.95
CA GLU A 142 1.39 -13.49 3.55
C GLU A 142 1.67 -13.71 2.07
N ALA A 143 1.34 -14.89 1.53
CA ALA A 143 1.51 -15.17 0.10
C ALA A 143 0.65 -14.26 -0.80
N VAL A 144 -0.59 -13.98 -0.38
CA VAL A 144 -1.49 -13.06 -1.11
C VAL A 144 -1.02 -11.62 -0.97
N GLY A 145 -0.64 -11.19 0.24
CA GLY A 145 -0.11 -9.86 0.51
C GLY A 145 1.13 -9.56 -0.34
N GLY A 146 2.13 -10.45 -0.30
CA GLY A 146 3.34 -10.29 -1.12
C GLY A 146 3.05 -10.21 -2.62
N ALA A 147 2.08 -10.96 -3.13
CA ALA A 147 1.68 -10.88 -4.54
C ALA A 147 0.93 -9.57 -4.88
N LEU A 148 0.15 -9.02 -3.94
CA LEU A 148 -0.52 -7.73 -4.10
C LEU A 148 0.46 -6.55 -4.01
N ASP A 149 1.47 -6.64 -3.16
CA ASP A 149 2.47 -5.57 -2.97
C ASP A 149 3.31 -5.35 -4.23
N LEU A 150 3.48 -6.38 -5.06
CA LEU A 150 4.11 -6.26 -6.38
C LEU A 150 3.32 -5.38 -7.36
N LEU A 151 2.04 -5.07 -7.07
CA LEU A 151 1.21 -4.20 -7.92
C LEU A 151 1.49 -2.70 -7.68
N ASP A 152 2.31 -2.34 -6.70
CA ASP A 152 2.65 -0.94 -6.37
C ASP A 152 3.19 -0.15 -7.58
N GLY A 153 4.05 -0.80 -8.38
CA GLY A 153 4.58 -0.22 -9.63
C GLY A 153 3.53 0.05 -10.72
N ALA A 154 2.34 -0.55 -10.61
CA ALA A 154 1.20 -0.31 -11.49
C ALA A 154 0.20 0.72 -10.90
N GLY A 155 0.60 1.45 -9.86
CA GLY A 155 -0.22 2.49 -9.23
C GLY A 155 -1.25 1.98 -8.23
N TRP A 156 -1.13 0.72 -7.78
CA TRP A 156 -1.96 0.18 -6.71
C TRP A 156 -1.37 0.53 -5.34
N ARG A 157 -2.22 0.74 -4.36
CA ARG A 157 -1.87 0.90 -2.95
C ARG A 157 -2.58 -0.18 -2.14
N ILE A 158 -1.83 -0.84 -1.27
CA ILE A 158 -2.31 -2.02 -0.55
C ILE A 158 -2.36 -1.71 0.94
N LEU A 159 -3.45 -2.11 1.60
CA LEU A 159 -3.55 -2.19 3.05
C LEU A 159 -3.81 -3.63 3.45
N HIS A 160 -3.29 -4.02 4.61
CA HIS A 160 -3.48 -5.35 5.16
C HIS A 160 -4.20 -5.29 6.50
N SER A 161 -4.91 -6.36 6.82
CA SER A 161 -5.61 -6.51 8.11
C SER A 161 -6.49 -5.31 8.47
N VAL A 162 -7.29 -4.85 7.52
CA VAL A 162 -8.18 -3.69 7.70
C VAL A 162 -9.34 -4.10 8.61
N PRO A 163 -9.49 -3.49 9.81
CA PRO A 163 -10.50 -3.91 10.77
C PRO A 163 -11.91 -3.62 10.25
N LEU A 164 -12.86 -4.44 10.66
CA LEU A 164 -14.29 -4.16 10.53
C LEU A 164 -14.97 -4.39 11.90
N PRO A 165 -16.04 -3.67 12.24
CA PRO A 165 -16.80 -3.89 13.47
C PRO A 165 -17.24 -5.36 13.64
N GLY A 166 -17.42 -5.78 14.89
CA GLY A 166 -17.78 -7.15 15.24
C GLY A 166 -16.61 -8.15 15.17
N ALA A 167 -15.37 -7.67 15.35
CA ALA A 167 -14.14 -8.47 15.26
C ALA A 167 -13.93 -9.16 13.89
N ASP A 168 -14.49 -8.58 12.82
CA ASP A 168 -14.27 -9.00 11.44
C ASP A 168 -13.15 -8.17 10.80
N ARG A 169 -12.73 -8.50 9.58
CA ARG A 169 -11.72 -7.73 8.84
C ARG A 169 -11.79 -7.97 7.33
N VAL A 170 -11.23 -7.04 6.57
CA VAL A 170 -10.75 -7.30 5.22
C VAL A 170 -9.29 -7.77 5.33
N ASP A 171 -8.95 -8.89 4.70
CA ASP A 171 -7.60 -9.46 4.83
C ASP A 171 -6.59 -8.56 4.08
N HIS A 172 -6.92 -8.16 2.85
CA HIS A 172 -6.20 -7.13 2.10
C HIS A 172 -7.17 -6.22 1.33
N LEU A 173 -6.91 -4.92 1.35
CA LEU A 173 -7.59 -3.93 0.54
C LEU A 173 -6.62 -3.43 -0.52
N ALA A 174 -7.01 -3.48 -1.79
CA ALA A 174 -6.22 -2.94 -2.89
C ALA A 174 -6.96 -1.77 -3.52
N VAL A 175 -6.35 -0.58 -3.50
CA VAL A 175 -6.87 0.66 -4.09
C VAL A 175 -5.99 1.00 -5.28
N GLY A 176 -6.53 1.00 -6.48
CA GLY A 176 -5.71 1.29 -7.66
C GLY A 176 -6.52 1.78 -8.85
N PRO A 177 -5.85 1.93 -10.01
CA PRO A 177 -6.48 2.48 -11.21
C PRO A 177 -7.72 1.67 -11.60
N GLY A 178 -7.70 0.35 -11.41
CA GLY A 178 -8.82 -0.54 -11.72
C GLY A 178 -10.05 -0.40 -10.81
N GLY A 179 -9.98 0.36 -9.72
CA GLY A 179 -11.01 0.40 -8.67
C GLY A 179 -10.50 -0.08 -7.32
N VAL A 180 -11.42 -0.29 -6.36
CA VAL A 180 -11.11 -0.83 -5.02
C VAL A 180 -11.49 -2.30 -4.94
N LEU A 181 -10.63 -3.13 -4.35
CA LEU A 181 -10.82 -4.57 -4.17
C LEU A 181 -10.70 -4.94 -2.69
N ALA A 182 -11.67 -5.71 -2.17
CA ALA A 182 -11.59 -6.37 -0.87
C ALA A 182 -11.24 -7.84 -1.07
N VAL A 183 -10.01 -8.21 -0.71
CA VAL A 183 -9.48 -9.55 -0.89
C VAL A 183 -9.65 -10.35 0.40
N HIS A 184 -10.34 -11.48 0.28
CA HIS A 184 -10.43 -12.50 1.32
C HIS A 184 -9.58 -13.71 0.96
N THR A 185 -8.85 -14.25 1.93
CA THR A 185 -7.90 -15.34 1.70
C THR A 185 -8.41 -16.67 2.25
N LEU A 186 -8.43 -17.70 1.41
CA LEU A 186 -8.75 -19.08 1.75
C LEU A 186 -7.49 -19.97 1.68
N ALA A 187 -7.05 -20.47 2.84
CA ALA A 187 -5.97 -21.45 2.93
C ALA A 187 -6.49 -22.88 2.72
N ALA A 188 -6.27 -23.46 1.54
CA ALA A 188 -6.77 -24.79 1.18
C ALA A 188 -5.86 -25.95 1.66
N ARG A 189 -4.59 -25.69 1.97
CA ARG A 189 -3.65 -26.65 2.61
C ARG A 189 -3.50 -27.97 1.83
N GLY A 190 -3.32 -27.89 0.52
CA GLY A 190 -3.20 -29.04 -0.39
C GLY A 190 -4.52 -29.77 -0.64
N ARG A 191 -5.66 -29.25 -0.17
CA ARG A 191 -6.98 -29.91 -0.31
C ARG A 191 -7.70 -29.38 -1.55
N ARG A 192 -8.56 -30.22 -2.13
CA ARG A 192 -9.48 -29.81 -3.19
C ARG A 192 -10.47 -28.79 -2.66
N VAL A 193 -10.72 -27.72 -3.41
CA VAL A 193 -11.72 -26.70 -3.14
C VAL A 193 -12.82 -26.83 -4.19
N ARG A 194 -14.07 -26.92 -3.73
CA ARG A 194 -15.25 -26.85 -4.59
C ARG A 194 -16.11 -25.67 -4.17
N ILE A 195 -16.47 -24.85 -5.13
CA ILE A 195 -17.34 -23.68 -4.97
C ILE A 195 -18.62 -23.97 -5.75
N ALA A 196 -19.77 -23.93 -5.07
CA ALA A 196 -21.08 -24.15 -5.67
C ALA A 196 -22.04 -23.08 -5.13
N GLY A 197 -22.47 -22.15 -5.98
CA GLY A 197 -23.18 -20.96 -5.50
C GLY A 197 -22.30 -20.17 -4.52
N LEU A 198 -22.86 -19.86 -3.34
CA LEU A 198 -22.14 -19.18 -2.26
C LEU A 198 -21.39 -20.12 -1.30
N ALA A 199 -21.52 -21.43 -1.50
CA ALA A 199 -20.95 -22.45 -0.63
C ALA A 199 -19.55 -22.85 -1.10
N VAL A 200 -18.61 -22.94 -0.16
CA VAL A 200 -17.24 -23.36 -0.39
C VAL A 200 -16.94 -24.59 0.46
N ARG A 201 -16.51 -25.66 -0.19
CA ARG A 201 -16.10 -26.91 0.46
C ARG A 201 -14.61 -27.13 0.28
N THR A 202 -13.89 -27.27 1.39
CA THR A 202 -12.44 -27.56 1.40
C THR A 202 -12.18 -28.98 1.88
N GLY A 203 -11.70 -29.84 0.99
CA GLY A 203 -11.48 -31.26 1.22
C GLY A 203 -12.77 -31.99 1.61
N ARG A 204 -12.73 -32.74 2.73
CA ARG A 204 -13.86 -33.49 3.29
C ARG A 204 -14.71 -32.68 4.29
N ALA A 205 -14.39 -31.41 4.52
CA ALA A 205 -15.20 -30.58 5.42
C ALA A 205 -16.60 -30.32 4.82
N GLY A 206 -17.56 -29.96 5.67
CA GLY A 206 -18.87 -29.49 5.20
C GLY A 206 -18.76 -28.20 4.37
N PRO A 207 -19.77 -27.87 3.55
CA PRO A 207 -19.83 -26.60 2.84
C PRO A 207 -19.97 -25.43 3.83
N GLU A 208 -19.19 -24.37 3.63
CA GLU A 208 -19.27 -23.13 4.40
C GLU A 208 -19.71 -21.97 3.50
N PRO A 209 -20.52 -21.00 3.98
CA PRO A 209 -20.99 -19.87 3.19
C PRO A 209 -19.92 -18.77 3.06
N LEU A 210 -18.71 -19.15 2.62
CA LEU A 210 -17.55 -18.28 2.58
C LEU A 210 -17.73 -17.11 1.63
N LEU A 211 -18.30 -17.33 0.44
CA LEU A 211 -18.54 -16.25 -0.51
C LEU A 211 -19.52 -15.22 0.04
N ARG A 212 -20.51 -15.65 0.83
CA ARG A 212 -21.43 -14.74 1.52
C ARG A 212 -20.68 -13.83 2.51
N ARG A 213 -19.59 -14.31 3.13
CA ARG A 213 -18.73 -13.47 3.99
C ARG A 213 -17.88 -12.51 3.16
N THR A 214 -17.31 -12.98 2.05
CA THR A 214 -16.53 -12.14 1.13
C THR A 214 -17.37 -10.98 0.58
N LEU A 215 -18.60 -11.26 0.13
CA LEU A 215 -19.54 -10.25 -0.34
C LEU A 215 -19.83 -9.20 0.74
N ARG A 216 -20.21 -9.64 1.96
CA ARG A 216 -20.49 -8.72 3.07
C ARG A 216 -19.30 -7.84 3.46
N ARG A 217 -18.08 -8.38 3.43
CA ARG A 217 -16.87 -7.60 3.73
C ARG A 217 -16.65 -6.51 2.69
N ALA A 218 -16.88 -6.80 1.41
CA ALA A 218 -16.81 -5.81 0.35
C ALA A 218 -17.94 -4.76 0.45
N GLU A 219 -19.15 -5.18 0.81
CA GLU A 219 -20.28 -4.28 1.06
C GLU A 219 -19.99 -3.29 2.20
N ARG A 220 -19.48 -3.80 3.33
CA ARG A 220 -19.07 -2.96 4.46
C ARG A 220 -17.93 -2.02 4.10
N ALA A 221 -16.95 -2.50 3.33
CA ALA A 221 -15.88 -1.65 2.82
C ALA A 221 -16.40 -0.56 1.87
N SER A 222 -17.40 -0.89 1.05
CA SER A 222 -18.04 0.08 0.17
C SER A 222 -18.76 1.17 0.96
N HIS A 223 -19.44 0.79 2.04
CA HIS A 223 -20.07 1.75 2.95
C HIS A 223 -19.04 2.65 3.65
N ALA A 224 -17.96 2.07 4.18
CA ALA A 224 -16.91 2.82 4.90
C ALA A 224 -16.16 3.81 4.00
N LEU A 225 -15.92 3.46 2.74
CA LEU A 225 -15.17 4.29 1.80
C LEU A 225 -16.06 5.15 0.88
N ALA A 226 -17.39 5.01 0.99
CA ALA A 226 -18.36 5.62 0.08
C ALA A 226 -18.02 5.42 -1.41
N THR A 227 -17.49 4.24 -1.77
CA THR A 227 -17.08 3.87 -3.13
C THR A 227 -17.36 2.39 -3.39
N GLY A 228 -17.52 2.00 -4.65
CA GLY A 228 -17.73 0.59 -4.99
C GLY A 228 -16.48 -0.25 -4.74
N VAL A 229 -16.58 -1.24 -3.83
CA VAL A 229 -15.50 -2.19 -3.55
C VAL A 229 -15.86 -3.57 -4.11
N ARG A 230 -15.04 -4.11 -5.01
CA ARG A 230 -15.29 -5.43 -5.60
C ARG A 230 -14.77 -6.55 -4.68
N PRO A 231 -15.59 -7.59 -4.41
CA PRO A 231 -15.18 -8.74 -3.62
C PRO A 231 -14.26 -9.67 -4.41
N VAL A 232 -13.16 -10.10 -3.77
CA VAL A 232 -12.22 -11.08 -4.31
C VAL A 232 -11.99 -12.19 -3.30
N LEU A 233 -12.09 -13.46 -3.74
CA LEU A 233 -11.63 -14.61 -2.97
C LEU A 233 -10.31 -15.12 -3.58
N ALA A 234 -9.22 -14.99 -2.82
CA ALA A 234 -7.92 -15.58 -3.15
C ALA A 234 -7.81 -16.99 -2.54
N VAL A 235 -7.71 -18.02 -3.39
CA VAL A 235 -7.59 -19.42 -2.97
C VAL A 235 -6.13 -19.85 -3.03
N VAL A 236 -5.56 -20.17 -1.87
CA VAL A 236 -4.13 -20.48 -1.73
C VAL A 236 -3.91 -21.96 -1.45
N GLY A 237 -3.04 -22.59 -2.25
CA GLY A 237 -2.59 -23.97 -2.03
C GLY A 237 -3.68 -25.02 -2.19
N ALA A 238 -4.64 -24.81 -3.10
CA ALA A 238 -5.61 -25.86 -3.44
C ALA A 238 -4.96 -26.89 -4.37
N SER A 239 -5.18 -28.18 -4.13
CA SER A 239 -4.74 -29.23 -5.08
C SER A 239 -5.60 -29.30 -6.34
N ARG A 240 -6.83 -28.81 -6.24
CA ARG A 240 -7.76 -28.65 -7.36
C ARG A 240 -8.81 -27.61 -6.96
N LEU A 241 -9.10 -26.66 -7.85
CA LEU A 241 -10.15 -25.66 -7.66
C LEU A 241 -11.26 -25.92 -8.69
N GLU A 242 -12.49 -26.08 -8.20
CA GLU A 242 -13.68 -26.24 -9.04
C GLU A 242 -14.70 -25.17 -8.69
N VAL A 243 -15.19 -24.45 -9.69
CA VAL A 243 -16.14 -23.36 -9.52
C VAL A 243 -17.37 -23.65 -10.36
N LEU A 244 -18.53 -23.74 -9.70
CA LEU A 244 -19.82 -24.03 -10.30
C LEU A 244 -20.83 -22.96 -9.85
N GLY A 245 -21.04 -21.93 -10.68
CA GLY A 245 -22.03 -20.88 -10.41
C GLY A 245 -21.65 -19.93 -9.27
N ALA A 246 -20.44 -19.35 -9.30
CA ALA A 246 -20.12 -18.21 -8.44
C ALA A 246 -20.79 -16.92 -8.96
N PRO A 247 -21.16 -15.96 -8.10
CA PRO A 247 -21.68 -14.66 -8.54
C PRO A 247 -20.68 -13.91 -9.43
N GLU A 248 -21.16 -13.26 -10.49
CA GLU A 248 -20.32 -12.55 -11.46
C GLU A 248 -19.55 -11.36 -10.84
N GLU A 249 -20.15 -10.71 -9.85
CA GLU A 249 -19.54 -9.61 -9.09
C GLU A 249 -18.35 -10.04 -8.21
N LEU A 250 -18.23 -11.34 -7.90
CA LEU A 250 -17.17 -11.89 -7.05
C LEU A 250 -16.11 -12.56 -7.90
N ARG A 251 -14.87 -12.07 -7.79
CA ARG A 251 -13.74 -12.68 -8.48
C ARG A 251 -13.08 -13.75 -7.64
N ILE A 252 -12.88 -14.94 -8.19
CA ILE A 252 -12.10 -16.02 -7.58
C ILE A 252 -10.75 -16.06 -8.28
N VAL A 253 -9.66 -15.98 -7.50
CA VAL A 253 -8.29 -15.93 -8.01
C VAL A 253 -7.39 -16.88 -7.25
N THR A 254 -6.29 -17.29 -7.88
CA THR A 254 -5.13 -17.88 -7.21
C THR A 254 -4.00 -16.84 -7.13
N PRO A 255 -2.96 -17.02 -6.29
CA PRO A 255 -1.89 -16.03 -6.18
C PRO A 255 -1.23 -15.63 -7.51
N PRO A 256 -0.95 -16.55 -8.46
CA PRO A 256 -0.45 -16.18 -9.78
C PRO A 256 -1.39 -15.27 -10.58
N ASP A 257 -2.71 -15.38 -10.38
CA ASP A 257 -3.71 -14.57 -11.10
C ASP A 257 -3.78 -13.13 -10.58
N LEU A 258 -3.24 -12.84 -9.38
CA LEU A 258 -3.29 -11.51 -8.77
C LEU A 258 -2.58 -10.45 -9.62
N GLY A 259 -1.52 -10.84 -10.36
CA GLY A 259 -0.86 -9.95 -11.31
C GLY A 259 -1.77 -9.45 -12.44
N ALA A 260 -2.83 -10.18 -12.77
CA ALA A 260 -3.81 -9.75 -13.76
C ALA A 260 -4.67 -8.57 -13.27
N LEU A 261 -4.73 -8.32 -11.96
CA LEU A 261 -5.47 -7.19 -11.39
C LEU A 261 -4.85 -5.85 -11.78
N ALA A 262 -3.54 -5.79 -12.02
CA ALA A 262 -2.87 -4.58 -12.53
C ALA A 262 -3.41 -4.13 -13.89
N ARG A 263 -3.98 -5.04 -14.69
CA ARG A 263 -4.48 -4.76 -16.05
C ARG A 263 -5.97 -4.41 -16.09
N LEU A 264 -6.61 -4.23 -14.94
CA LEU A 264 -7.99 -3.76 -14.89
C LEU A 264 -8.06 -2.34 -15.47
N GLY A 265 -9.06 -2.08 -16.32
CA GLY A 265 -9.23 -0.80 -16.99
C GLY A 265 -9.31 0.37 -16.00
N PRO A 266 -8.80 1.57 -16.37
CA PRO A 266 -8.71 2.69 -15.45
C PRO A 266 -10.09 3.25 -15.10
N VAL A 267 -10.46 3.14 -13.83
CA VAL A 267 -11.64 3.72 -13.18
C VAL A 267 -11.26 4.94 -12.34
N HIS A 268 -10.13 4.88 -11.62
CA HIS A 268 -9.66 5.97 -10.76
C HIS A 268 -8.43 6.64 -11.34
N LYS A 269 -8.37 7.98 -11.24
CA LYS A 269 -7.16 8.73 -11.55
C LYS A 269 -6.13 8.53 -10.42
N PRO A 270 -4.83 8.73 -10.67
CA PRO A 270 -3.81 8.60 -9.63
C PRO A 270 -4.09 9.44 -8.37
N ALA A 271 -4.62 10.66 -8.54
CA ALA A 271 -4.99 11.50 -7.39
C ALA A 271 -6.14 10.89 -6.56
N ASP A 272 -7.16 10.32 -7.21
CA ASP A 272 -8.29 9.68 -6.52
C ASP A 272 -7.83 8.43 -5.76
N VAL A 273 -6.89 7.67 -6.31
CA VAL A 273 -6.26 6.52 -5.65
C VAL A 273 -5.57 6.96 -4.36
N GLU A 274 -4.78 8.03 -4.41
CA GLU A 274 -4.08 8.56 -3.23
C GLU A 274 -5.06 9.10 -2.17
N THR A 275 -6.11 9.80 -2.59
CA THR A 275 -7.17 10.29 -1.68
C THR A 275 -7.91 9.13 -1.02
N LEU A 276 -8.34 8.12 -1.79
CA LEU A 276 -9.01 6.93 -1.27
C LEU A 276 -8.10 6.13 -0.34
N PHE A 277 -6.82 5.99 -0.69
CA PHE A 277 -5.84 5.29 0.15
C PHE A 277 -5.59 6.02 1.47
N ALA A 278 -5.49 7.36 1.45
CA ALA A 278 -5.35 8.17 2.66
C ALA A 278 -6.57 8.00 3.59
N LEU A 279 -7.79 7.99 3.04
CA LEU A 279 -9.01 7.72 3.80
C LEU A 279 -9.03 6.30 4.37
N ALA A 280 -8.64 5.31 3.55
CA ALA A 280 -8.63 3.90 3.92
C ALA A 280 -7.60 3.57 5.00
N ARG A 281 -6.49 4.34 5.09
CA ARG A 281 -5.48 4.18 6.13
C ARG A 281 -5.96 4.56 7.53
N ASP A 282 -6.93 5.47 7.65
CA ASP A 282 -7.48 5.87 8.95
C ASP A 282 -8.36 4.75 9.52
N ARG A 283 -7.91 4.10 10.60
CA ARG A 283 -8.65 3.07 11.33
C ARG A 283 -10.07 3.52 11.70
N ARG A 284 -10.28 4.81 11.98
CA ARG A 284 -11.59 5.36 12.37
C ARG A 284 -12.59 5.35 11.22
N THR A 285 -12.14 5.40 9.96
CA THR A 285 -12.99 5.21 8.77
C THR A 285 -13.79 3.92 8.86
N TRP A 286 -13.18 2.86 9.37
CA TRP A 286 -13.76 1.52 9.39
C TRP A 286 -14.58 1.21 10.64
N LEU A 287 -14.33 1.89 11.76
CA LEU A 287 -14.99 1.62 13.04
C LEU A 287 -16.28 2.43 13.24
N ARG A 288 -16.57 3.39 12.36
CA ARG A 288 -17.77 4.24 12.41
C ARG A 288 -19.00 3.67 11.71
N THR A 289 -18.82 2.64 10.88
CA THR A 289 -19.87 1.93 10.12
C THR A 289 -20.44 0.75 10.88
#